data_AF-A0A9Q3CWT8-F1
#
_entry.id   AF-A0A9Q3CWT8-F1
#
_cell.length_a   1.000
_cell.length_b   1.000
_cell.length_c   1.000
_cell.angle_alpha   90.00
_cell.angle_beta   90.00
_cell.angle_gamma   90.00
#
_symmetry.space_group_name_H-M   'P 1'
#
loop_
_entity.id
_entity.type
_entity.pdbx_description
1 polymer ?
#
loop_
_entity_poly.entity_id
_entity_poly.type
_entity_poly.pdbx_seq_one_letter_code
_entity_poly.pdbx_strand_id
1 'polypeptide(L)'
;MKFQGKSFKTSFLLALVPLTFSTVISSSVSLDIPSVRRSLSAISPINLIKGGSGLGITFDNGYKYDVTASPKGPLPPRTSGDAPWTQAESSYRIMISCPGGIKNKPKGIVLLVPGTGTNGSESYKSTPFYQGLPSLGFDLCWIDLPNYSMSDMQLSAEFIAYAVKFLAPKSRGGKLNIISYSQGGPDVQWASTFWPSIQGLVTGFIAVAPSMKGSDSTNLLCVLSVATGGCLPSVLQQLSTSNFMKAATSLKDTRSPAYALLPTTIIYSRSDEIVTPQVGPNASSRLLGASNIAIQDICGAAHLVGHFGIMGDMGVYAIALDALLKGRPANQTTVDRSYCNKSASSLGFQLGNLENDLKEAFRTGVGGERGDMLASELRTLRIPAEPYLQKYVCDRGVLRRQAVHSHINLLIIQLCKWQCSVCGSLIVYNRLLQ
;
A
#
# COMPACT_ATOMS: atom_id res chain seq x y z
N MET A 1 1.14 69.71 13.89
CA MET A 1 1.59 70.00 15.27
C MET A 1 2.18 68.73 15.88
N LYS A 2 3.43 68.81 16.33
CA LYS A 2 4.10 67.83 17.23
C LYS A 2 3.57 68.00 18.67
N PHE A 3 3.67 66.94 19.48
CA PHE A 3 4.18 66.85 20.88
C PHE A 3 3.61 65.53 21.48
N GLN A 4 4.35 64.45 21.74
CA GLN A 4 5.43 64.11 22.70
C GLN A 4 5.02 63.78 24.15
N GLY A 5 5.51 62.60 24.61
CA GLY A 5 5.94 62.27 25.99
C GLY A 5 5.13 61.17 26.70
N LYS A 6 5.66 60.19 27.46
CA LYS A 6 6.99 59.71 27.93
C LYS A 6 6.75 58.26 28.47
N SER A 7 7.52 57.23 28.08
CA SER A 7 8.64 56.56 28.80
C SER A 7 8.40 56.03 30.23
N PHE A 8 8.58 54.72 30.44
CA PHE A 8 9.39 54.16 31.55
C PHE A 8 10.03 52.82 31.16
N LYS A 9 11.31 52.66 31.52
CA LYS A 9 12.21 51.50 31.33
C LYS A 9 12.20 50.59 32.57
N THR A 10 12.48 49.30 32.40
CA THR A 10 13.50 48.57 33.18
C THR A 10 13.86 47.22 32.52
N SER A 11 15.17 46.98 32.36
CA SER A 11 15.82 45.71 31.99
C SER A 11 16.01 44.80 33.21
N PHE A 12 16.14 43.47 33.03
CA PHE A 12 17.42 42.73 33.14
C PHE A 12 17.29 41.19 33.28
N LEU A 13 18.32 40.53 32.72
CA LEU A 13 19.04 39.31 33.15
C LEU A 13 18.57 37.89 32.78
N LEU A 14 19.41 37.26 31.95
CA LEU A 14 19.64 35.81 31.78
C LEU A 14 20.10 35.16 33.10
N ALA A 15 19.68 33.90 33.32
CA ALA A 15 20.49 32.92 34.06
C ALA A 15 20.21 31.49 33.55
N LEU A 16 21.28 30.83 33.12
CA LEU A 16 21.42 29.39 32.87
C LEU A 16 21.77 28.69 34.18
N VAL A 17 21.16 27.54 34.50
CA VAL A 17 21.72 26.51 35.41
C VAL A 17 21.27 25.11 34.97
N PRO A 18 22.17 24.11 34.92
CA PRO A 18 21.91 22.73 34.51
C PRO A 18 21.51 21.82 35.70
N LEU A 19 20.87 20.68 35.44
CA LEU A 19 20.67 19.63 36.44
C LEU A 19 21.24 18.29 35.98
N THR A 20 22.04 17.72 36.88
CA THR A 20 22.93 16.59 36.77
C THR A 20 22.21 15.26 37.04
N PHE A 21 22.69 14.21 36.37
CA PHE A 21 22.39 12.81 36.66
C PHE A 21 23.19 12.33 37.88
N SER A 22 22.55 11.65 38.83
CA SER A 22 23.17 10.56 39.61
C SER A 22 22.16 9.74 40.43
N THR A 23 22.35 8.43 40.37
CA THR A 23 22.07 7.38 41.37
C THR A 23 20.63 7.09 41.80
N VAL A 24 20.12 5.92 41.40
CA VAL A 24 19.27 5.08 42.25
C VAL A 24 19.84 3.66 42.25
N ILE A 25 20.17 3.18 43.44
CA ILE A 25 20.67 1.85 43.77
C ILE A 25 19.48 0.95 44.11
N SER A 26 19.50 -0.26 43.53
CA SER A 26 19.06 -1.56 44.03
C SER A 26 17.96 -1.61 45.12
N SER A 27 16.83 -2.20 44.77
CA SER A 27 16.07 -3.06 45.69
C SER A 27 15.54 -4.30 44.96
N SER A 28 16.11 -5.43 45.36
CA SER A 28 15.74 -6.79 45.02
C SER A 28 14.43 -7.20 45.69
N VAL A 29 13.50 -7.74 44.91
CA VAL A 29 12.34 -8.50 45.43
C VAL A 29 12.33 -9.87 44.78
N SER A 30 12.58 -10.89 45.60
CA SER A 30 12.46 -12.31 45.27
C SER A 30 11.00 -12.72 45.16
N LEU A 31 10.65 -13.48 44.12
CA LEU A 31 9.39 -14.23 44.04
C LEU A 31 9.70 -15.64 43.53
N ASP A 32 9.49 -16.61 44.42
CA ASP A 32 9.67 -18.05 44.23
C ASP A 32 8.67 -18.63 43.22
N ILE A 33 9.17 -19.49 42.32
CA ILE A 33 8.37 -20.30 41.39
C ILE A 33 8.65 -21.78 41.67
N PRO A 34 7.66 -22.60 42.07
CA PRO A 34 7.83 -24.06 42.07
C PRO A 34 7.60 -24.62 40.66
N SER A 35 8.63 -25.28 40.11
CA SER A 35 8.52 -26.05 38.87
C SER A 35 7.88 -27.42 39.13
N VAL A 36 6.81 -27.75 38.41
CA VAL A 36 6.35 -29.14 38.24
C VAL A 36 6.61 -29.56 36.79
N ARG A 37 7.24 -30.72 36.64
CA ARG A 37 7.76 -31.32 35.39
C ARG A 37 6.78 -32.38 34.84
N ARG A 38 6.80 -32.53 33.51
CA ARG A 38 6.26 -33.63 32.66
C ARG A 38 4.73 -33.64 32.48
N SER A 39 4.13 -33.98 31.34
CA SER A 39 4.57 -34.85 30.24
C SER A 39 3.82 -34.53 28.93
N LEU A 40 4.48 -34.79 27.80
CA LEU A 40 3.89 -34.81 26.45
C LEU A 40 3.04 -36.08 26.26
N SER A 41 1.81 -35.93 25.75
CA SER A 41 1.16 -36.89 24.84
C SER A 41 -0.19 -36.37 24.33
N ALA A 42 -0.26 -36.20 23.00
CA ALA A 42 -1.39 -36.22 22.06
C ALA A 42 -2.84 -36.04 22.55
N ILE A 43 -3.58 -35.11 21.92
CA ILE A 43 -4.96 -35.23 21.39
C ILE A 43 -5.21 -34.03 20.43
N SER A 44 -5.63 -34.29 19.19
CA SER A 44 -6.43 -33.34 18.37
C SER A 44 -7.91 -33.59 18.69
N PRO A 45 -8.79 -32.57 18.77
CA PRO A 45 -9.39 -32.01 17.55
C PRO A 45 -9.76 -30.51 17.56
N ILE A 46 -9.95 -30.01 16.34
CA ILE A 46 -10.72 -28.87 15.81
C ILE A 46 -11.61 -28.07 16.80
N ASN A 47 -11.63 -26.74 16.53
CA ASN A 47 -12.52 -25.64 16.95
C ASN A 47 -12.06 -24.75 18.13
N LEU A 48 -11.64 -23.54 17.79
CA LEU A 48 -11.81 -22.35 18.63
C LEU A 48 -12.13 -21.14 17.74
N ILE A 49 -13.42 -21.00 17.41
CA ILE A 49 -14.04 -19.69 17.23
C ILE A 49 -14.32 -19.17 18.64
N LYS A 50 -13.59 -18.14 19.07
CA LYS A 50 -13.99 -17.12 20.06
C LYS A 50 -13.35 -15.83 19.54
N GLY A 51 -14.11 -14.85 19.04
CA GLY A 51 -15.01 -14.07 19.86
C GLY A 51 -14.20 -12.99 20.58
N GLY A 52 -13.66 -12.04 19.81
CA GLY A 52 -12.90 -10.89 20.29
C GLY A 52 -12.99 -9.76 19.27
N SER A 53 -13.68 -8.69 19.63
CA SER A 53 -13.67 -7.41 18.92
C SER A 53 -12.30 -6.77 19.07
N GLY A 54 -11.48 -6.89 18.05
CA GLY A 54 -10.16 -6.26 17.92
C GLY A 54 -9.53 -6.78 16.63
N LEU A 55 -9.04 -5.89 15.76
CA LEU A 55 -8.28 -6.27 14.57
C LEU A 55 -7.06 -7.08 15.02
N GLY A 56 -7.19 -8.41 15.02
CA GLY A 56 -6.08 -9.32 15.23
C GLY A 56 -5.26 -9.36 13.96
N ILE A 57 -4.24 -8.50 13.88
CA ILE A 57 -3.16 -8.67 12.92
C ILE A 57 -2.38 -9.92 13.33
N THR A 58 -2.90 -11.11 12.97
CA THR A 58 -2.22 -12.38 13.24
C THR A 58 -1.13 -12.55 12.19
N PHE A 59 0.11 -12.27 12.59
CA PHE A 59 1.29 -12.67 11.85
C PHE A 59 1.57 -14.13 12.22
N ASP A 60 1.21 -15.08 11.35
CA ASP A 60 1.77 -16.43 11.45
C ASP A 60 3.30 -16.29 11.24
N ASN A 61 4.08 -16.86 12.15
CA ASN A 61 5.56 -16.86 12.21
C ASN A 61 6.24 -17.54 11.00
N GLY A 62 5.94 -17.11 9.77
CA GLY A 62 6.53 -17.66 8.56
C GLY A 62 6.15 -16.84 7.35
N TYR A 63 7.15 -16.25 6.70
CA TYR A 63 7.00 -15.72 5.35
C TYR A 63 6.29 -16.76 4.47
N LYS A 64 5.10 -16.43 3.94
CA LYS A 64 4.35 -17.31 3.02
C LYS A 64 5.00 -17.42 1.63
N TYR A 65 6.14 -16.76 1.45
CA TYR A 65 6.88 -16.70 0.20
C TYR A 65 8.39 -16.59 0.49
N ASP A 66 9.19 -17.29 -0.29
CA ASP A 66 10.65 -17.31 -0.17
C ASP A 66 11.24 -16.48 -1.32
N VAL A 67 11.78 -15.31 -0.99
CA VAL A 67 12.40 -14.38 -1.95
C VAL A 67 13.64 -14.94 -2.64
N THR A 68 14.22 -16.03 -2.12
CA THR A 68 15.40 -16.71 -2.66
C THR A 68 15.04 -17.96 -3.46
N ALA A 69 13.83 -18.50 -3.28
CA ALA A 69 13.36 -19.65 -4.01
C ALA A 69 13.15 -19.31 -5.49
N SER A 70 13.59 -20.20 -6.37
CA SER A 70 13.29 -20.06 -7.80
C SER A 70 11.78 -20.22 -8.06
N PRO A 71 11.22 -19.49 -9.03
CA PRO A 71 9.81 -19.64 -9.43
C PRO A 71 9.50 -21.08 -9.80
N LYS A 72 8.42 -21.62 -9.23
CA LYS A 72 8.03 -23.03 -9.39
C LYS A 72 6.50 -23.17 -9.48
N GLY A 73 6.06 -24.19 -10.21
CA GLY A 73 4.64 -24.53 -10.36
C GLY A 73 4.04 -24.05 -11.68
N PRO A 74 2.75 -24.34 -11.94
CA PRO A 74 2.03 -23.91 -13.14
C PRO A 74 1.71 -22.40 -13.11
N LEU A 75 2.76 -21.58 -13.10
CA LEU A 75 2.66 -20.13 -13.19
C LEU A 75 1.97 -19.72 -14.50
N PRO A 76 1.11 -18.68 -14.48
CA PRO A 76 0.50 -18.17 -15.69
C PRO A 76 1.56 -17.83 -16.75
N PRO A 77 1.31 -18.17 -18.02
CA PRO A 77 2.28 -17.91 -19.08
C PRO A 77 2.58 -16.41 -19.15
N ARG A 78 3.86 -16.09 -19.36
CA ARG A 78 4.31 -14.73 -19.62
C ARG A 78 4.16 -14.44 -21.10
N THR A 79 3.62 -13.27 -21.43
CA THR A 79 3.65 -12.73 -22.79
C THR A 79 4.90 -11.88 -22.97
N SER A 80 5.34 -11.66 -24.21
CA SER A 80 6.44 -10.73 -24.50
C SER A 80 6.17 -9.38 -23.84
N GLY A 81 7.14 -8.88 -23.07
CA GLY A 81 7.03 -7.65 -22.28
C GLY A 81 6.62 -7.84 -20.82
N ASP A 82 6.14 -9.02 -20.40
CA ASP A 82 5.91 -9.30 -18.97
C ASP A 82 7.24 -9.46 -18.21
N ALA A 83 7.35 -8.78 -17.08
CA ALA A 83 8.37 -8.98 -16.08
C ALA A 83 8.38 -10.45 -15.58
N PRO A 84 9.54 -10.96 -15.12
CA PRO A 84 9.64 -12.33 -14.65
C PRO A 84 8.83 -12.55 -13.37
N TRP A 85 8.35 -13.78 -13.18
CA TRP A 85 7.94 -14.25 -11.86
C TRP A 85 9.18 -14.51 -11.01
N THR A 86 9.07 -14.25 -9.71
CA THR A 86 10.11 -14.44 -8.69
C THR A 86 9.67 -15.41 -7.60
N GLN A 87 8.37 -15.71 -7.48
CA GLN A 87 7.84 -16.62 -6.45
C GLN A 87 7.27 -17.91 -7.03
N ALA A 88 7.11 -18.91 -6.17
CA ALA A 88 6.35 -20.12 -6.49
C ALA A 88 4.85 -19.82 -6.58
N GLU A 89 4.14 -20.57 -7.44
CA GLU A 89 2.69 -20.41 -7.63
C GLU A 89 1.92 -20.50 -6.30
N SER A 90 2.32 -21.43 -5.42
CA SER A 90 1.71 -21.60 -4.09
C SER A 90 1.76 -20.33 -3.25
N SER A 91 2.85 -19.56 -3.34
CA SER A 91 3.03 -18.32 -2.59
C SER A 91 2.08 -17.23 -3.06
N TYR A 92 1.79 -17.12 -4.35
CA TYR A 92 0.77 -16.17 -4.79
C TYR A 92 -0.64 -16.65 -4.46
N ARG A 93 -0.93 -17.95 -4.67
CA ARG A 93 -2.29 -18.49 -4.51
C ARG A 93 -2.79 -18.39 -3.08
N ILE A 94 -1.94 -18.64 -2.09
CA ILE A 94 -2.33 -18.58 -0.68
C ILE A 94 -2.69 -17.16 -0.22
N MET A 95 -2.29 -16.13 -0.98
CA MET A 95 -2.60 -14.73 -0.67
C MET A 95 -3.90 -14.24 -1.31
N ILE A 96 -4.59 -15.08 -2.09
CA ILE A 96 -5.86 -14.70 -2.74
C ILE A 96 -7.02 -15.33 -1.99
N SER A 97 -7.93 -14.49 -1.50
CA SER A 97 -9.13 -14.92 -0.78
C SER A 97 -10.38 -14.38 -1.43
N CYS A 98 -11.39 -15.24 -1.61
CA CYS A 98 -12.72 -14.88 -2.09
C CYS A 98 -13.76 -15.32 -1.05
N PRO A 99 -14.06 -14.52 -0.02
CA PRO A 99 -14.83 -14.97 1.15
C PRO A 99 -16.22 -15.50 0.81
N GLY A 100 -16.87 -14.90 -0.19
CA GLY A 100 -18.18 -15.34 -0.69
C GLY A 100 -18.12 -16.48 -1.71
N GLY A 101 -16.92 -16.97 -2.05
CA GLY A 101 -16.64 -17.80 -3.22
C GLY A 101 -16.75 -17.03 -4.53
N ILE A 102 -16.36 -17.69 -5.64
CA ILE A 102 -16.62 -17.20 -7.00
C ILE A 102 -17.89 -17.90 -7.47
N LYS A 103 -19.00 -17.17 -7.54
CA LYS A 103 -20.34 -17.69 -7.87
C LYS A 103 -20.75 -17.41 -9.31
N ASN A 104 -19.80 -16.98 -10.16
CA ASN A 104 -20.04 -16.59 -11.55
C ASN A 104 -21.15 -15.54 -11.67
N LYS A 105 -21.14 -14.55 -10.77
CA LYS A 105 -22.16 -13.51 -10.77
C LYS A 105 -22.11 -12.68 -12.05
N PRO A 106 -23.25 -12.09 -12.47
CA PRO A 106 -23.40 -11.49 -13.79
C PRO A 106 -22.44 -10.34 -14.10
N LYS A 107 -21.94 -9.61 -13.08
CA LYS A 107 -20.97 -8.52 -13.27
C LYS A 107 -19.52 -8.93 -13.03
N GLY A 108 -19.27 -10.23 -12.83
CA GLY A 108 -17.94 -10.79 -12.67
C GLY A 108 -17.30 -10.49 -11.32
N ILE A 109 -15.98 -10.62 -11.29
CA ILE A 109 -15.14 -10.47 -10.10
C ILE A 109 -14.69 -9.01 -9.95
N VAL A 110 -14.67 -8.53 -8.70
CA VAL A 110 -13.90 -7.36 -8.27
C VAL A 110 -12.76 -7.84 -7.38
N LEU A 111 -11.52 -7.55 -7.78
CA LEU A 111 -10.32 -7.74 -6.98
C LEU A 111 -10.07 -6.49 -6.13
N LEU A 112 -10.04 -6.67 -4.80
CA LEU A 112 -9.78 -5.62 -3.83
C LEU A 112 -8.30 -5.65 -3.41
N VAL A 113 -7.61 -4.52 -3.50
CA VAL A 113 -6.16 -4.39 -3.23
C VAL A 113 -5.91 -3.43 -2.07
N PRO A 114 -5.34 -3.91 -0.95
CA PRO A 114 -5.26 -3.16 0.31
C PRO A 114 -4.24 -2.01 0.27
N GLY A 115 -4.28 -1.18 1.31
CA GLY A 115 -3.29 -0.13 1.58
C GLY A 115 -2.12 -0.58 2.45
N THR A 116 -1.18 0.34 2.68
CA THR A 116 -0.01 0.14 3.57
C THR A 116 -0.43 -0.26 4.98
N GLY A 117 0.20 -1.30 5.53
CA GLY A 117 -0.01 -1.73 6.92
C GLY A 117 -1.29 -2.53 7.13
N THR A 118 -2.00 -2.92 6.07
CA THR A 118 -3.25 -3.69 6.16
C THR A 118 -3.27 -4.87 5.20
N ASN A 119 -4.05 -5.90 5.53
CA ASN A 119 -4.44 -6.96 4.61
C ASN A 119 -5.80 -6.65 3.92
N GLY A 120 -6.26 -7.52 3.03
CA GLY A 120 -7.51 -7.33 2.29
C GLY A 120 -8.75 -7.28 3.18
N SER A 121 -8.82 -8.12 4.22
CA SER A 121 -9.94 -8.12 5.16
C SER A 121 -10.00 -6.82 5.97
N GLU A 122 -8.87 -6.38 6.51
CA GLU A 122 -8.76 -5.15 7.31
C GLU A 122 -9.11 -3.90 6.49
N SER A 123 -8.63 -3.84 5.25
CA SER A 123 -8.95 -2.74 4.33
C SER A 123 -10.43 -2.66 3.94
N TYR A 124 -11.11 -3.80 3.76
CA TYR A 124 -12.38 -3.83 3.02
C TYR A 124 -13.60 -4.37 3.76
N LYS A 125 -13.45 -5.29 4.73
CA LYS A 125 -14.60 -6.04 5.28
C LYS A 125 -15.68 -5.13 5.88
N SER A 126 -15.25 -4.02 6.49
CA SER A 126 -16.14 -3.03 7.10
C SER A 126 -16.41 -1.82 6.20
N THR A 127 -16.44 -1.99 4.87
CA THR A 127 -16.66 -0.92 3.89
C THR A 127 -17.95 -1.11 3.08
N PRO A 128 -18.54 -0.05 2.50
CA PRO A 128 -19.65 -0.17 1.56
C PRO A 128 -19.29 -0.99 0.30
N PHE A 129 -18.01 -1.08 -0.08
CA PHE A 129 -17.56 -1.93 -1.18
C PHE A 129 -17.82 -3.41 -0.90
N TYR A 130 -17.39 -3.90 0.27
CA TYR A 130 -17.57 -5.31 0.63
C TYR A 130 -19.04 -5.66 0.88
N GLN A 131 -19.79 -4.75 1.50
CA GLN A 131 -21.17 -5.00 1.90
C GLN A 131 -22.16 -4.81 0.75
N GLY A 132 -21.92 -3.84 -0.13
CA GLY A 132 -22.87 -3.45 -1.18
C GLY A 132 -22.66 -4.15 -2.53
N LEU A 133 -21.42 -4.34 -2.98
CA LEU A 133 -21.17 -4.91 -4.32
C LEU A 133 -21.73 -6.33 -4.53
N PRO A 134 -21.77 -7.22 -3.51
CA PRO A 134 -22.33 -8.55 -3.69
C PRO A 134 -23.81 -8.55 -4.11
N SER A 135 -24.63 -7.66 -3.54
CA SER A 135 -26.07 -7.55 -3.90
C SER A 135 -26.26 -6.94 -5.29
N LEU A 136 -25.27 -6.20 -5.78
CA LEU A 136 -25.24 -5.65 -7.13
C LEU A 136 -24.77 -6.65 -8.18
N GLY A 137 -24.45 -7.89 -7.82
CA GLY A 137 -24.07 -8.93 -8.77
C GLY A 137 -22.56 -9.04 -9.04
N PHE A 138 -21.72 -8.63 -8.09
CA PHE A 138 -20.28 -8.85 -8.13
C PHE A 138 -19.84 -9.97 -7.18
N ASP A 139 -18.89 -10.79 -7.64
CA ASP A 139 -18.11 -11.66 -6.76
C ASP A 139 -16.90 -10.87 -6.24
N LEU A 140 -16.59 -11.00 -4.95
CA LEU A 140 -15.49 -10.26 -4.33
C LEU A 140 -14.35 -11.20 -3.97
N CYS A 141 -13.16 -10.82 -4.40
CA CYS A 141 -11.91 -11.40 -3.96
C CYS A 141 -10.99 -10.26 -3.50
N TRP A 142 -10.09 -10.55 -2.57
CA TRP A 142 -8.99 -9.66 -2.23
C TRP A 142 -7.67 -10.39 -2.30
N ILE A 143 -6.60 -9.61 -2.35
CA ILE A 143 -5.24 -10.09 -2.24
C ILE A 143 -4.60 -9.54 -0.98
N ASP A 144 -3.98 -10.41 -0.21
CA ASP A 144 -3.16 -10.01 0.93
C ASP A 144 -1.74 -9.79 0.41
N LEU A 145 -1.28 -8.54 0.39
CA LEU A 145 0.06 -8.23 -0.10
C LEU A 145 1.12 -8.62 0.93
N PRO A 146 2.32 -9.03 0.50
CA PRO A 146 3.44 -9.39 1.37
C PRO A 146 3.65 -8.47 2.57
N ASN A 147 3.61 -9.06 3.77
CA ASN A 147 3.77 -8.34 5.05
C ASN A 147 2.83 -7.14 5.17
N TYR A 148 1.53 -7.32 4.89
CA TYR A 148 0.51 -6.27 5.01
C TYR A 148 0.86 -5.04 4.16
N SER A 149 1.29 -5.30 2.92
CA SER A 149 1.73 -4.28 1.96
C SER A 149 3.00 -3.52 2.37
N MET A 150 3.78 -3.99 3.35
CA MET A 150 4.97 -3.29 3.85
C MET A 150 6.29 -3.70 3.17
N SER A 151 6.26 -4.74 2.33
CA SER A 151 7.43 -5.21 1.57
C SER A 151 7.69 -4.36 0.31
N ASP A 152 8.69 -4.72 -0.49
CA ASP A 152 8.97 -4.06 -1.79
C ASP A 152 7.69 -3.99 -2.66
N MET A 153 7.27 -2.78 -3.03
CA MET A 153 6.10 -2.51 -3.89
C MET A 153 6.20 -3.19 -5.26
N GLN A 154 7.42 -3.44 -5.75
CA GLN A 154 7.65 -4.17 -7.00
C GLN A 154 7.22 -5.65 -6.88
N LEU A 155 7.39 -6.24 -5.70
CA LEU A 155 6.89 -7.57 -5.39
C LEU A 155 5.37 -7.55 -5.17
N SER A 156 4.84 -6.55 -4.47
CA SER A 156 3.38 -6.36 -4.35
C SER A 156 2.69 -6.32 -5.71
N ALA A 157 3.26 -5.56 -6.66
CA ALA A 157 2.76 -5.50 -8.04
C ALA A 157 2.79 -6.85 -8.76
N GLU A 158 3.81 -7.67 -8.51
CA GLU A 158 3.91 -9.02 -9.05
C GLU A 158 2.79 -9.94 -8.52
N PHE A 159 2.51 -9.88 -7.22
CA PHE A 159 1.39 -10.59 -6.59
C PHE A 159 0.04 -10.18 -7.21
N ILE A 160 -0.15 -8.88 -7.47
CA ILE A 160 -1.34 -8.35 -8.14
C ILE A 160 -1.43 -8.88 -9.58
N ALA A 161 -0.34 -8.82 -10.34
CA ALA A 161 -0.31 -9.31 -11.72
C ALA A 161 -0.68 -10.81 -11.78
N TYR A 162 -0.15 -11.60 -10.86
CA TYR A 162 -0.52 -13.00 -10.71
C TYR A 162 -2.02 -13.15 -10.40
N ALA A 163 -2.54 -12.42 -9.41
CA ALA A 163 -3.94 -12.51 -9.02
C ALA A 163 -4.89 -12.15 -10.16
N VAL A 164 -4.56 -11.14 -10.97
CA VAL A 164 -5.33 -10.81 -12.16
C VAL A 164 -5.36 -11.97 -13.14
N LYS A 165 -4.20 -12.54 -13.49
CA LYS A 165 -4.13 -13.68 -14.41
C LYS A 165 -4.84 -14.93 -13.86
N PHE A 166 -4.81 -15.13 -12.55
CA PHE A 166 -5.46 -16.27 -11.89
C PHE A 166 -6.98 -16.13 -11.81
N LEU A 167 -7.50 -14.93 -11.52
CA LEU A 167 -8.91 -14.68 -11.28
C LEU A 167 -9.69 -14.33 -12.55
N ALA A 168 -9.08 -13.63 -13.51
CA ALA A 168 -9.80 -13.17 -14.71
C ALA A 168 -10.46 -14.32 -15.50
N PRO A 169 -9.81 -15.48 -15.73
CA PRO A 169 -10.46 -16.63 -16.38
C PRO A 169 -11.62 -17.24 -15.59
N LYS A 170 -11.68 -17.01 -14.27
CA LYS A 170 -12.77 -17.46 -13.40
C LYS A 170 -13.92 -16.45 -13.33
N SER A 171 -13.69 -15.23 -13.82
CA SER A 171 -14.68 -14.17 -13.85
C SER A 171 -15.58 -14.30 -15.07
N ARG A 172 -16.83 -13.87 -14.94
CA ARG A 172 -17.77 -13.73 -16.05
C ARG A 172 -17.13 -12.88 -17.16
N GLY A 173 -17.04 -13.42 -18.37
CA GLY A 173 -16.46 -12.73 -19.52
C GLY A 173 -14.92 -12.69 -19.57
N GLY A 174 -14.23 -13.42 -18.67
CA GLY A 174 -12.77 -13.55 -18.72
C GLY A 174 -12.00 -12.30 -18.28
N LYS A 175 -12.68 -11.33 -17.66
CA LYS A 175 -12.11 -10.06 -17.16
C LYS A 175 -12.65 -9.74 -15.77
N LEU A 176 -11.92 -8.94 -15.01
CA LEU A 176 -12.32 -8.48 -13.68
C LEU A 176 -12.19 -6.97 -13.52
N ASN A 177 -12.82 -6.41 -12.50
CA ASN A 177 -12.57 -5.03 -12.06
C ASN A 177 -11.59 -5.04 -10.89
N ILE A 178 -10.87 -3.94 -10.69
CA ILE A 178 -9.98 -3.76 -9.54
C ILE A 178 -10.44 -2.54 -8.76
N ILE A 179 -10.54 -2.66 -7.44
CA ILE A 179 -10.61 -1.53 -6.52
C ILE A 179 -9.36 -1.57 -5.64
N SER A 180 -8.63 -0.47 -5.55
CA SER A 180 -7.47 -0.36 -4.66
C SER A 180 -7.64 0.77 -3.65
N TYR A 181 -6.90 0.68 -2.55
CA TYR A 181 -6.81 1.72 -1.54
C TYR A 181 -5.35 2.12 -1.31
N SER A 182 -5.08 3.44 -1.17
CA SER A 182 -3.77 3.95 -0.76
C SER A 182 -2.62 3.41 -1.65
N GLN A 183 -1.60 2.78 -1.08
CA GLN A 183 -0.49 2.11 -1.78
C GLN A 183 -0.96 1.11 -2.87
N GLY A 184 -2.10 0.44 -2.68
CA GLY A 184 -2.64 -0.46 -3.70
C GLY A 184 -2.84 0.21 -5.05
N GLY A 185 -3.02 1.54 -5.08
CA GLY A 185 -3.06 2.36 -6.29
C GLY A 185 -1.81 2.23 -7.18
N PRO A 186 -0.66 2.76 -6.74
CA PRO A 186 0.59 2.60 -7.47
C PRO A 186 1.00 1.13 -7.67
N ASP A 187 0.65 0.21 -6.76
CA ASP A 187 0.97 -1.22 -6.93
C ASP A 187 0.23 -1.82 -8.15
N VAL A 188 -1.07 -1.54 -8.31
CA VAL A 188 -1.85 -1.97 -9.50
C VAL A 188 -1.34 -1.30 -10.77
N GLN A 189 -1.01 0.00 -10.69
CA GLN A 189 -0.49 0.75 -11.83
C GLN A 189 0.87 0.20 -12.30
N TRP A 190 1.74 -0.14 -11.35
CA TRP A 190 3.03 -0.79 -11.60
C TRP A 190 2.82 -2.17 -12.24
N ALA A 191 1.92 -2.99 -11.68
CA ALA A 191 1.56 -4.29 -12.23
C ALA A 191 1.09 -4.17 -13.69
N SER A 192 0.22 -3.21 -13.99
CA SER A 192 -0.29 -2.97 -15.35
C SER A 192 0.79 -2.52 -16.34
N THR A 193 1.86 -1.89 -15.84
CA THR A 193 2.96 -1.41 -16.67
C THR A 193 3.96 -2.51 -16.99
N PHE A 194 4.34 -3.30 -15.99
CA PHE A 194 5.42 -4.28 -16.12
C PHE A 194 4.94 -5.71 -16.40
N TRP A 195 3.63 -5.99 -16.25
CA TRP A 195 2.96 -7.17 -16.80
C TRP A 195 1.87 -6.73 -17.77
N PRO A 196 2.21 -6.15 -18.94
CA PRO A 196 1.24 -5.57 -19.86
C PRO A 196 0.17 -6.56 -20.33
N SER A 197 0.43 -7.87 -20.27
CA SER A 197 -0.57 -8.90 -20.53
C SER A 197 -1.81 -8.84 -19.64
N ILE A 198 -1.74 -8.22 -18.45
CA ILE A 198 -2.92 -8.09 -17.58
C ILE A 198 -3.90 -7.01 -18.08
N GLN A 199 -3.46 -6.08 -18.94
CA GLN A 199 -4.31 -4.97 -19.41
C GLN A 199 -5.56 -5.48 -20.15
N GLY A 200 -5.42 -6.58 -20.91
CA GLY A 200 -6.55 -7.21 -21.60
C GLY A 200 -7.53 -7.95 -20.66
N LEU A 201 -7.14 -8.19 -19.41
CA LEU A 201 -7.87 -8.97 -18.40
C LEU A 201 -8.62 -8.09 -17.39
N VAL A 202 -8.47 -6.77 -17.47
CA VAL A 202 -9.08 -5.81 -16.54
C VAL A 202 -10.13 -4.98 -17.28
N THR A 203 -11.36 -4.99 -16.77
CA THR A 203 -12.47 -4.18 -17.26
C THR A 203 -12.33 -2.72 -16.83
N GLY A 204 -11.93 -2.49 -15.57
CA GLY A 204 -11.76 -1.16 -15.02
C GLY A 204 -10.97 -1.19 -13.71
N PHE A 205 -10.31 -0.07 -13.41
CA PHE A 205 -9.50 0.12 -12.22
C PHE A 205 -9.98 1.36 -11.45
N ILE A 206 -10.37 1.20 -10.20
CA ILE A 206 -10.83 2.28 -9.32
C ILE A 206 -9.85 2.39 -8.16
N ALA A 207 -9.11 3.49 -8.08
CA ALA A 207 -8.13 3.72 -7.04
C ALA A 207 -8.64 4.78 -6.06
N VAL A 208 -8.80 4.40 -4.79
CA VAL A 208 -9.28 5.27 -3.71
C VAL A 208 -8.10 5.76 -2.88
N ALA A 209 -7.97 7.08 -2.75
CA ALA A 209 -6.86 7.78 -2.10
C ALA A 209 -5.45 7.28 -2.50
N PRO A 210 -5.16 7.03 -3.79
CA PRO A 210 -3.89 6.42 -4.16
C PRO A 210 -2.70 7.38 -4.03
N SER A 211 -1.52 6.86 -3.71
CA SER A 211 -0.26 7.61 -3.67
C SER A 211 0.51 7.51 -5.01
N MET A 212 -0.14 7.84 -6.14
CA MET A 212 0.45 7.63 -7.49
C MET A 212 1.78 8.36 -7.70
N LYS A 213 2.03 9.44 -6.96
CA LYS A 213 3.30 10.19 -6.97
C LYS A 213 4.02 10.16 -5.61
N GLY A 214 3.69 9.17 -4.77
CA GLY A 214 4.18 9.06 -3.40
C GLY A 214 3.49 10.05 -2.46
N SER A 215 4.13 10.37 -1.34
CA SER A 215 3.64 11.38 -0.41
C SER A 215 4.80 12.13 0.24
N ASP A 216 4.62 13.44 0.40
CA ASP A 216 5.56 14.30 1.12
C ASP A 216 5.45 14.09 2.65
N SER A 217 4.26 13.74 3.15
CA SER A 217 4.01 13.46 4.58
C SER A 217 4.78 12.23 5.08
N THR A 218 5.12 11.28 4.19
CA THR A 218 5.80 10.04 4.54
C THR A 218 7.23 10.26 5.07
N ASN A 219 7.85 11.41 4.77
CA ASN A 219 9.19 11.75 5.26
C ASN A 219 9.31 11.69 6.79
N LEU A 220 8.29 12.13 7.52
CA LEU A 220 8.33 12.18 8.99
C LEU A 220 8.31 10.77 9.62
N LEU A 221 7.69 9.80 8.95
CA LEU A 221 7.58 8.42 9.42
C LEU A 221 8.93 7.67 9.35
N CYS A 222 9.71 7.88 8.29
CA CYS A 222 11.00 7.22 8.15
C CYS A 222 12.10 7.88 9.01
N VAL A 223 12.12 9.21 9.16
CA VAL A 223 13.15 9.93 9.96
C VAL A 223 13.16 9.46 11.43
N LEU A 224 11.98 9.26 12.02
CA LEU A 224 11.85 8.75 13.39
C LEU A 224 12.26 7.27 13.51
N SER A 225 12.19 6.52 12.41
CA SER A 225 12.46 5.07 12.39
C SER A 225 13.95 4.73 12.22
N VAL A 226 14.79 5.67 11.76
CA VAL A 226 16.25 5.50 11.61
C VAL A 226 16.91 5.08 12.92
N ALA A 227 16.47 5.66 14.05
CA ALA A 227 16.97 5.30 15.38
C ALA A 227 16.62 3.86 15.82
N THR A 228 15.75 3.16 15.09
CA THR A 228 15.21 1.83 15.43
C THR A 228 15.44 0.76 14.37
N GLY A 229 16.47 0.94 13.52
CA GLY A 229 16.91 -0.07 12.55
C GLY A 229 16.49 0.17 11.09
N GLY A 230 15.99 1.36 10.75
CA GLY A 230 15.62 1.74 9.37
C GLY A 230 14.12 1.95 9.19
N CYS A 231 13.66 2.01 7.93
CA CYS A 231 12.24 2.19 7.59
C CYS A 231 11.71 0.98 6.81
N LEU A 232 10.40 0.85 6.69
CA LEU A 232 9.78 -0.23 5.93
C LEU A 232 10.01 -0.02 4.41
N PRO A 233 10.27 -1.09 3.62
CA PRO A 233 10.53 -1.00 2.19
C PRO A 233 9.50 -0.18 1.41
N SER A 234 8.20 -0.49 1.54
CA SER A 234 7.16 0.23 0.80
C SER A 234 6.98 1.67 1.25
N VAL A 235 7.27 1.98 2.52
CA VAL A 235 7.19 3.35 3.06
C VAL A 235 8.29 4.20 2.45
N LEU A 236 9.50 3.66 2.31
CA LEU A 236 10.60 4.32 1.59
C LEU A 236 10.26 4.53 0.11
N GLN A 237 9.66 3.53 -0.54
CA GLN A 237 9.26 3.64 -1.95
C GLN A 237 8.10 4.62 -2.15
N GLN A 238 7.25 4.84 -1.15
CA GLN A 238 6.17 5.84 -1.19
C GLN A 238 6.63 7.27 -0.90
N LEU A 239 7.91 7.52 -0.58
CA LEU A 239 8.43 8.89 -0.57
C LEU A 239 8.33 9.49 -1.97
N SER A 240 7.83 10.71 -2.10
CA SER A 240 7.72 11.41 -3.40
C SER A 240 9.05 11.55 -4.15
N THR A 241 10.17 11.47 -3.42
CA THR A 241 11.54 11.58 -3.92
C THR A 241 12.24 10.24 -4.17
N SER A 242 11.57 9.12 -3.90
CA SER A 242 12.12 7.77 -4.05
C SER A 242 12.44 7.44 -5.51
N ASN A 243 13.33 6.48 -5.75
CA ASN A 243 13.63 6.00 -7.10
C ASN A 243 12.42 5.28 -7.71
N PHE A 244 11.63 4.59 -6.91
CA PHE A 244 10.35 4.02 -7.29
C PHE A 244 9.41 5.10 -7.81
N MET A 245 9.22 6.20 -7.09
CA MET A 245 8.31 7.27 -7.53
C MET A 245 8.85 8.05 -8.72
N LYS A 246 10.18 8.23 -8.82
CA LYS A 246 10.80 8.75 -10.06
C LYS A 246 10.51 7.86 -11.27
N ALA A 247 10.53 6.54 -11.11
CA ALA A 247 10.17 5.60 -12.17
C ALA A 247 8.66 5.63 -12.45
N ALA A 248 7.82 5.66 -11.41
CA ALA A 248 6.37 5.68 -11.50
C ALA A 248 5.84 6.94 -12.19
N THR A 249 6.50 8.07 -12.01
CA THR A 249 6.14 9.37 -12.60
C THR A 249 6.87 9.67 -13.91
N SER A 250 7.60 8.70 -14.46
CA SER A 250 8.33 8.87 -15.71
C SER A 250 7.44 9.18 -16.90
N LEU A 251 7.74 10.27 -17.60
CA LEU A 251 7.09 10.67 -18.86
C LEU A 251 7.86 10.20 -20.10
N LYS A 252 8.62 9.10 -20.00
CA LYS A 252 9.42 8.60 -21.12
C LYS A 252 8.60 8.37 -22.40
N ASP A 253 7.44 7.74 -22.27
CA ASP A 253 6.46 7.52 -23.34
C ASP A 253 5.06 7.32 -22.75
N THR A 254 4.03 7.24 -23.60
CA THR A 254 2.63 7.09 -23.19
C THR A 254 2.28 5.71 -22.61
N ARG A 255 3.26 4.80 -22.58
CA ARG A 255 3.16 3.46 -21.99
C ARG A 255 4.02 3.34 -20.72
N SER A 256 4.49 4.47 -20.18
CA SER A 256 5.13 4.56 -18.86
C SER A 256 4.09 4.51 -17.73
N PRO A 257 4.51 4.20 -16.48
CA PRO A 257 3.58 4.10 -15.35
C PRO A 257 2.84 5.41 -15.02
N ALA A 258 3.32 6.56 -15.51
CA ALA A 258 2.67 7.86 -15.31
C ALA A 258 1.31 8.01 -16.03
N TYR A 259 1.01 7.13 -16.99
CA TYR A 259 -0.22 7.14 -17.79
C TYR A 259 -1.11 5.97 -17.41
N ALA A 260 -2.42 6.19 -17.30
CA ALA A 260 -3.41 5.14 -17.11
C ALA A 260 -3.34 4.13 -18.26
N LEU A 261 -2.92 2.90 -17.95
CA LEU A 261 -2.84 1.79 -18.91
C LEU A 261 -4.08 0.89 -18.86
N LEU A 262 -4.96 1.17 -17.90
CA LEU A 262 -6.27 0.56 -17.69
C LEU A 262 -7.34 1.66 -17.77
N PRO A 263 -8.63 1.31 -17.97
CA PRO A 263 -9.73 2.25 -17.77
C PRO A 263 -9.82 2.67 -16.29
N THR A 264 -9.15 3.77 -15.94
CA THR A 264 -8.89 4.15 -14.54
C THR A 264 -9.76 5.30 -14.05
N THR A 265 -10.34 5.11 -12.86
CA THR A 265 -10.95 6.17 -12.03
C THR A 265 -10.10 6.37 -10.79
N ILE A 266 -9.66 7.61 -10.55
CA ILE A 266 -9.00 8.02 -9.31
C ILE A 266 -10.03 8.77 -8.47
N ILE A 267 -10.21 8.35 -7.23
CA ILE A 267 -11.03 9.03 -6.24
C ILE A 267 -10.13 9.47 -5.10
N TYR A 268 -10.11 10.75 -4.77
CA TYR A 268 -9.22 11.26 -3.72
C TYR A 268 -9.86 12.41 -2.93
N SER A 269 -9.26 12.77 -1.81
CA SER A 269 -9.71 13.89 -0.98
C SER A 269 -8.66 14.97 -0.90
N ARG A 270 -9.08 16.24 -1.00
CA ARG A 270 -8.19 17.40 -0.79
C ARG A 270 -7.78 17.58 0.68
N SER A 271 -8.48 16.95 1.60
CA SER A 271 -8.19 16.97 3.06
C SER A 271 -7.45 15.71 3.54
N ASP A 272 -6.93 14.90 2.62
CA ASP A 272 -6.12 13.72 2.95
C ASP A 272 -4.82 14.16 3.63
N GLU A 273 -4.60 13.63 4.83
CA GLU A 273 -3.49 13.94 5.72
C GLU A 273 -2.26 13.04 5.51
N ILE A 274 -2.43 11.90 4.84
CA ILE A 274 -1.39 10.88 4.67
C ILE A 274 -0.75 10.97 3.29
N VAL A 275 -1.55 11.11 2.23
CA VAL A 275 -1.09 11.26 0.86
C VAL A 275 -1.13 12.73 0.52
N THR A 276 0.03 13.36 0.42
CA THR A 276 0.14 14.81 0.15
C THR A 276 1.19 15.10 -0.92
N PRO A 277 1.03 16.19 -1.69
CA PRO A 277 -0.12 17.12 -1.72
C PRO A 277 -1.33 16.54 -2.46
N GLN A 278 -2.54 17.04 -2.19
CA GLN A 278 -3.79 16.60 -2.86
C GLN A 278 -4.58 17.72 -3.53
N VAL A 279 -3.92 18.86 -3.74
CA VAL A 279 -4.51 20.03 -4.38
C VAL A 279 -3.84 20.31 -5.72
N GLY A 280 -4.62 20.86 -6.65
CA GLY A 280 -4.13 21.29 -7.96
C GLY A 280 -3.72 20.14 -8.91
N PRO A 281 -3.09 20.48 -10.04
CA PRO A 281 -2.68 19.49 -11.05
C PRO A 281 -1.60 18.52 -10.56
N ASN A 282 -0.84 18.92 -9.54
CA ASN A 282 0.24 18.14 -8.96
C ASN A 282 -0.21 17.22 -7.82
N ALA A 283 -1.50 17.18 -7.47
CA ALA A 283 -2.03 16.26 -6.49
C ALA A 283 -1.50 14.83 -6.71
N SER A 284 -1.06 14.18 -5.63
CA SER A 284 -0.33 12.93 -5.67
C SER A 284 -1.17 11.81 -6.27
N SER A 285 -2.46 11.75 -5.94
CA SER A 285 -3.36 10.74 -6.49
C SER A 285 -3.56 10.82 -8.00
N ARG A 286 -3.30 11.97 -8.63
CA ARG A 286 -3.65 12.17 -10.04
C ARG A 286 -2.77 11.33 -10.97
N LEU A 287 -3.42 10.64 -11.90
CA LEU A 287 -2.79 9.84 -12.96
C LEU A 287 -3.17 10.38 -14.35
N LEU A 288 -2.21 10.48 -15.27
CA LEU A 288 -2.48 11.00 -16.61
C LEU A 288 -3.39 10.05 -17.38
N GLY A 289 -4.39 10.57 -18.09
CA GLY A 289 -5.35 9.75 -18.85
C GLY A 289 -6.42 9.06 -18.02
N ALA A 290 -6.38 9.16 -16.68
CA ALA A 290 -7.46 8.68 -15.81
C ALA A 290 -8.57 9.72 -15.64
N SER A 291 -9.76 9.25 -15.23
CA SER A 291 -10.77 10.14 -14.64
C SER A 291 -10.35 10.48 -13.21
N ASN A 292 -9.89 11.70 -12.98
CA ASN A 292 -9.37 12.14 -11.69
C ASN A 292 -10.42 12.99 -10.96
N ILE A 293 -10.99 12.44 -9.88
CA ILE A 293 -12.13 13.05 -9.17
C ILE A 293 -11.75 13.27 -7.70
N ALA A 294 -11.68 14.55 -7.29
CA ALA A 294 -11.68 14.86 -5.87
C ALA A 294 -13.11 14.73 -5.35
N ILE A 295 -13.31 14.13 -4.18
CA ILE A 295 -14.66 13.95 -3.61
C ILE A 295 -15.38 15.29 -3.42
N GLN A 296 -14.64 16.37 -3.16
CA GLN A 296 -15.18 17.72 -3.05
C GLN A 296 -15.76 18.27 -4.36
N ASP A 297 -15.43 17.71 -5.53
CA ASP A 297 -16.05 18.09 -6.81
C ASP A 297 -17.45 17.47 -6.97
N ILE A 298 -17.74 16.42 -6.21
CA ILE A 298 -19.02 15.70 -6.19
C ILE A 298 -19.87 16.14 -5.00
N CYS A 299 -19.30 16.16 -3.80
CA CYS A 299 -20.01 16.42 -2.55
C CYS A 299 -19.86 17.85 -2.02
N GLY A 300 -19.11 18.71 -2.72
CA GLY A 300 -18.93 20.11 -2.37
C GLY A 300 -17.67 20.38 -1.53
N ALA A 301 -17.24 21.64 -1.51
CA ALA A 301 -15.98 22.06 -0.89
C ALA A 301 -15.90 21.81 0.62
N ALA A 302 -17.05 21.81 1.31
CA ALA A 302 -17.14 21.56 2.75
C ALA A 302 -17.11 20.06 3.12
N HIS A 303 -17.07 19.15 2.14
CA HIS A 303 -17.02 17.71 2.38
C HIS A 303 -15.61 17.29 2.77
N LEU A 304 -15.30 17.33 4.07
CA LEU A 304 -13.99 17.00 4.62
C LEU A 304 -13.95 15.53 5.04
N VAL A 305 -13.08 14.77 4.39
CA VAL A 305 -12.84 13.36 4.72
C VAL A 305 -11.35 13.06 4.56
N GLY A 306 -10.74 12.48 5.60
CA GLY A 306 -9.32 12.14 5.63
C GLY A 306 -9.00 10.84 4.88
N HIS A 307 -7.72 10.46 4.89
CA HIS A 307 -7.19 9.29 4.19
C HIS A 307 -7.89 7.98 4.57
N PHE A 308 -8.26 7.84 5.85
CA PHE A 308 -8.85 6.63 6.40
C PHE A 308 -10.38 6.62 6.28
N GLY A 309 -11.02 7.76 6.58
CA GLY A 309 -12.48 7.90 6.51
C GLY A 309 -13.03 7.74 5.09
N ILE A 310 -12.21 8.02 4.06
CA ILE A 310 -12.61 7.96 2.66
C ILE A 310 -13.12 6.57 2.23
N MET A 311 -12.66 5.50 2.90
CA MET A 311 -13.09 4.12 2.62
C MET A 311 -14.53 3.83 3.08
N GLY A 312 -15.04 4.61 4.03
CA GLY A 312 -16.44 4.54 4.50
C GLY A 312 -17.35 5.59 3.86
N ASP A 313 -16.80 6.47 3.03
CA ASP A 313 -17.53 7.60 2.46
C ASP A 313 -18.51 7.17 1.37
N MET A 314 -19.76 7.63 1.48
CA MET A 314 -20.81 7.21 0.57
C MET A 314 -20.72 7.88 -0.81
N GLY A 315 -20.21 9.11 -0.90
CA GLY A 315 -19.96 9.77 -2.18
C GLY A 315 -18.83 9.08 -2.95
N VAL A 316 -17.78 8.64 -2.26
CA VAL A 316 -16.70 7.81 -2.83
C VAL A 316 -17.24 6.50 -3.37
N TYR A 317 -18.09 5.81 -2.59
CA TYR A 317 -18.77 4.62 -3.06
C TYR A 317 -19.64 4.87 -4.31
N ALA A 318 -20.34 6.02 -4.38
CA ALA A 318 -21.14 6.39 -5.55
C ALA A 318 -20.30 6.61 -6.82
N ILE A 319 -19.12 7.23 -6.69
CA ILE A 319 -18.18 7.39 -7.81
C ILE A 319 -17.68 6.01 -8.29
N ALA A 320 -17.36 5.10 -7.37
CA ALA A 320 -16.96 3.75 -7.73
C ALA A 320 -18.10 2.96 -8.40
N LEU A 321 -19.34 3.10 -7.92
CA LEU A 321 -20.51 2.51 -8.56
C LEU A 321 -20.75 3.06 -9.96
N ASP A 322 -20.55 4.37 -10.19
CA ASP A 322 -20.63 4.96 -11.53
C ASP A 322 -19.70 4.23 -12.50
N ALA A 323 -18.44 4.02 -12.10
CA ALA A 323 -17.45 3.33 -12.92
C ALA A 323 -17.80 1.85 -13.15
N LEU A 324 -18.08 1.11 -12.06
CA LEU A 324 -18.35 -0.33 -12.11
C LEU A 324 -19.59 -0.67 -12.92
N LEU A 325 -20.68 0.08 -12.71
CA LEU A 325 -21.97 -0.21 -13.33
C LEU A 325 -22.03 0.22 -14.80
N LYS A 326 -21.24 1.23 -15.19
CA LYS A 326 -21.17 1.69 -16.58
C LYS A 326 -20.04 1.04 -17.37
N GLY A 327 -19.14 0.29 -16.73
CA GLY A 327 -18.02 -0.39 -17.39
C GLY A 327 -17.02 0.58 -18.04
N ARG A 328 -16.87 1.79 -17.49
CA ARG A 328 -15.97 2.85 -17.97
C ARG A 328 -15.45 3.67 -16.79
N PRO A 329 -14.40 4.50 -16.96
CA PRO A 329 -14.03 5.46 -15.93
C PRO A 329 -15.22 6.34 -15.53
N ALA A 330 -15.31 6.66 -14.24
CA ALA A 330 -16.42 7.44 -13.72
C ALA A 330 -16.46 8.84 -14.37
N ASN A 331 -17.66 9.38 -14.56
CA ASN A 331 -17.84 10.75 -15.02
C ASN A 331 -18.57 11.55 -13.95
N GLN A 332 -18.00 12.69 -13.56
CA GLN A 332 -18.56 13.57 -12.52
C GLN A 332 -20.02 13.99 -12.79
N THR A 333 -20.44 14.03 -14.05
CA THR A 333 -21.82 14.39 -14.44
C THR A 333 -22.82 13.25 -14.27
N THR A 334 -22.36 12.00 -14.20
CA THR A 334 -23.22 10.81 -14.08
C THR A 334 -23.22 10.17 -12.70
N VAL A 335 -22.37 10.65 -11.78
CA VAL A 335 -22.33 10.21 -10.38
C VAL A 335 -23.59 10.67 -9.65
N ASP A 336 -24.24 9.76 -8.94
CA ASP A 336 -25.39 10.07 -8.09
C ASP A 336 -24.94 10.82 -6.83
N ARG A 337 -25.10 12.15 -6.88
CA ARG A 337 -24.74 13.05 -5.78
C ARG A 337 -25.61 12.87 -4.53
N SER A 338 -26.74 12.17 -4.61
CA SER A 338 -27.59 11.94 -3.43
C SER A 338 -26.85 11.16 -2.34
N TYR A 339 -25.86 10.35 -2.71
CA TYR A 339 -25.02 9.60 -1.79
C TYR A 339 -24.18 10.47 -0.85
N CYS A 340 -23.85 11.70 -1.23
CA CYS A 340 -23.10 12.63 -0.38
C CYS A 340 -23.84 12.96 0.92
N ASN A 341 -25.18 12.83 0.93
CA ASN A 341 -26.03 13.10 2.09
C ASN A 341 -26.51 11.82 2.79
N LYS A 342 -26.02 10.64 2.39
CA LYS A 342 -26.42 9.35 2.97
C LYS A 342 -25.39 8.90 3.99
N SER A 343 -25.87 8.34 5.11
CA SER A 343 -25.03 7.53 5.97
C SER A 343 -24.95 6.09 5.45
N ALA A 344 -23.87 5.38 5.75
CA ALA A 344 -23.76 3.97 5.46
C ALA A 344 -24.90 3.15 6.10
N SER A 345 -25.29 3.51 7.33
CA SER A 345 -26.42 2.88 8.04
C SER A 345 -27.76 3.07 7.32
N SER A 346 -27.99 4.23 6.68
CA SER A 346 -29.21 4.48 5.89
C SER A 346 -29.33 3.56 4.67
N LEU A 347 -28.21 2.95 4.24
CA LEU A 347 -28.15 1.98 3.16
C LEU A 347 -28.02 0.53 3.67
N GLY A 348 -28.18 0.32 5.00
CA GLY A 348 -28.08 -0.98 5.63
C GLY A 348 -26.65 -1.48 5.85
N PHE A 349 -25.64 -0.63 5.66
CA PHE A 349 -24.24 -1.01 5.88
C PHE A 349 -23.81 -0.77 7.32
N GLN A 350 -23.05 -1.72 7.86
CA GLN A 350 -22.49 -1.70 9.21
C GLN A 350 -20.97 -1.51 9.12
N LEU A 351 -20.51 -0.27 9.17
CA LEU A 351 -19.08 0.04 9.02
C LEU A 351 -18.28 -0.07 10.33
N GLY A 352 -18.94 -0.24 11.48
CA GLY A 352 -18.25 -0.28 12.77
C GLY A 352 -17.42 1.00 13.01
N ASN A 353 -16.20 0.82 13.49
CA ASN A 353 -15.26 1.92 13.75
C ASN A 353 -14.19 2.03 12.66
N LEU A 354 -14.57 1.76 11.39
CA LEU A 354 -13.67 1.62 10.23
C LEU A 354 -12.52 2.62 10.20
N GLU A 355 -12.80 3.91 10.34
CA GLU A 355 -11.76 4.94 10.25
C GLU A 355 -10.70 4.77 11.34
N ASN A 356 -11.13 4.53 12.58
CA ASN A 356 -10.23 4.33 13.71
C ASN A 356 -9.50 2.98 13.60
N ASP A 357 -10.17 1.95 13.11
CA ASP A 357 -9.56 0.63 12.87
C ASP A 357 -8.43 0.72 11.83
N LEU A 358 -8.65 1.48 10.73
CA LEU A 358 -7.63 1.71 9.72
C LEU A 358 -6.49 2.61 10.22
N LYS A 359 -6.80 3.65 11.00
CA LYS A 359 -5.79 4.48 11.68
C LYS A 359 -4.93 3.63 12.60
N GLU A 360 -5.55 2.75 13.37
CA GLU A 360 -4.84 1.87 14.30
C GLU A 360 -3.97 0.87 13.55
N ALA A 361 -4.49 0.21 12.52
CA ALA A 361 -3.70 -0.70 11.70
C ALA A 361 -2.49 0.00 11.06
N PHE A 362 -2.69 1.21 10.53
CA PHE A 362 -1.59 2.03 9.97
C PHE A 362 -0.57 2.42 11.04
N ARG A 363 -1.01 2.89 12.23
CA ARG A 363 -0.13 3.24 13.35
C ARG A 363 0.64 2.04 13.88
N THR A 364 -0.02 0.89 14.01
CA THR A 364 0.57 -0.36 14.48
C THR A 364 1.55 -0.95 13.46
N GLY A 365 1.27 -0.80 12.16
CA GLY A 365 2.13 -1.29 11.08
C GLY A 365 3.35 -0.39 10.84
N VAL A 366 3.16 0.93 10.84
CA VAL A 366 4.17 1.91 10.41
C VAL A 366 4.81 2.67 11.59
N GLY A 367 4.13 2.79 12.73
CA GLY A 367 4.56 3.57 13.90
C GLY A 367 5.46 2.83 14.91
N GLY A 368 5.83 3.55 15.98
CA GLY A 368 6.75 3.08 17.03
C GLY A 368 6.10 2.52 18.30
N GLU A 369 4.78 2.58 18.44
CA GLU A 369 4.02 2.14 19.63
C GLU A 369 3.83 0.61 19.67
N ARG A 370 4.93 -0.13 19.80
CA ARG A 370 4.87 -1.55 20.18
C ARG A 370 5.70 -1.75 21.44
N GLY A 371 5.08 -1.41 22.56
CA GLY A 371 5.34 -2.13 23.81
C GLY A 371 4.88 -3.57 23.62
N ASP A 372 5.83 -4.49 23.70
CA ASP A 372 5.65 -5.91 24.02
C ASP A 372 4.90 -6.87 23.07
N MET A 373 4.48 -6.43 21.87
CA MET A 373 3.84 -7.34 20.90
C MET A 373 4.32 -7.21 19.44
N LEU A 374 5.62 -6.99 19.24
CA LEU A 374 6.29 -7.11 17.93
C LEU A 374 7.15 -8.37 17.89
N ALA A 375 6.69 -9.36 17.15
CA ALA A 375 7.54 -10.43 16.63
C ALA A 375 8.80 -9.85 15.98
N SER A 376 9.90 -10.59 16.06
CA SER A 376 11.19 -10.28 15.44
C SER A 376 11.10 -9.90 13.96
N GLU A 377 10.09 -10.40 13.23
CA GLU A 377 9.91 -10.26 11.79
C GLU A 377 9.82 -8.81 11.29
N LEU A 378 9.03 -7.94 11.93
CA LEU A 378 8.91 -6.53 11.50
C LEU A 378 10.15 -5.69 11.84
N ARG A 379 10.89 -6.06 12.90
CA ARG A 379 12.21 -5.49 13.16
C ARG A 379 13.21 -5.91 12.08
N THR A 380 13.11 -7.14 11.56
CA THR A 380 13.97 -7.63 10.46
C THR A 380 13.60 -7.09 9.08
N LEU A 381 12.38 -6.55 8.91
CA LEU A 381 11.93 -5.96 7.64
C LEU A 381 12.40 -4.52 7.43
N ARG A 382 12.85 -3.83 8.49
CA ARG A 382 13.34 -2.46 8.37
C ARG A 382 14.69 -2.45 7.66
N ILE A 383 14.80 -1.56 6.69
CA ILE A 383 15.99 -1.38 5.86
C ILE A 383 16.47 0.07 5.90
N PRO A 384 17.78 0.33 5.80
CA PRO A 384 18.34 1.67 5.94
C PRO A 384 18.11 2.57 4.71
N ALA A 385 17.77 1.98 3.56
CA ALA A 385 17.59 2.67 2.29
C ALA A 385 16.52 1.98 1.45
N GLU A 386 15.96 2.71 0.49
CA GLU A 386 14.97 2.20 -0.46
C GLU A 386 15.48 0.92 -1.18
N PRO A 387 14.62 -0.10 -1.39
CA PRO A 387 14.99 -1.25 -2.22
C PRO A 387 15.43 -0.84 -3.62
N TYR A 388 16.38 -1.57 -4.19
CA TYR A 388 16.79 -1.36 -5.56
C TYR A 388 15.64 -1.65 -6.54
N LEU A 389 15.60 -0.88 -7.63
CA LEU A 389 14.69 -1.16 -8.73
C LEU A 389 15.08 -2.46 -9.43
N GLN A 390 14.07 -3.26 -9.75
CA GLN A 390 14.21 -4.52 -10.45
C GLN A 390 14.75 -4.29 -11.86
N LYS A 391 15.49 -5.27 -12.38
CA LYS A 391 16.15 -5.17 -13.69
C LYS A 391 15.20 -4.77 -14.82
N TYR A 392 13.96 -5.29 -14.81
CA TYR A 392 12.96 -4.99 -15.83
C TYR A 392 12.59 -3.50 -15.90
N VAL A 393 12.70 -2.77 -14.79
CA VAL A 393 12.46 -1.31 -14.72
C VAL A 393 13.55 -0.57 -15.49
N CYS A 394 14.79 -0.97 -15.26
CA CYS A 394 15.97 -0.44 -15.93
C CYS A 394 15.96 -0.78 -17.43
N ASP A 395 15.60 -2.01 -17.78
CA ASP A 395 15.49 -2.46 -19.18
C ASP A 395 14.42 -1.68 -19.94
N ARG A 396 13.29 -1.38 -19.29
CA ARG A 396 12.26 -0.51 -19.84
C ARG A 396 12.74 0.94 -19.96
N GLY A 397 13.74 1.34 -19.16
CA GLY A 397 14.40 2.65 -19.19
C GLY A 397 13.50 3.79 -18.74
N VAL A 398 12.51 3.52 -17.89
CA VAL A 398 11.62 4.57 -17.31
C VAL A 398 12.39 5.52 -16.38
N LEU A 399 13.55 5.12 -15.87
CA LEU A 399 14.57 6.07 -15.44
C LEU A 399 15.51 6.35 -16.61
N ARG A 400 15.45 7.55 -17.20
CA ARG A 400 16.49 8.02 -18.14
C ARG A 400 17.74 8.40 -17.35
N ARG A 401 18.92 8.13 -17.94
CA ARG A 401 20.17 8.80 -17.59
C ARG A 401 19.87 10.29 -17.45
N GLN A 402 20.12 10.89 -16.29
CA GLN A 402 20.16 12.34 -16.21
C GLN A 402 21.25 12.80 -17.18
N ALA A 403 20.88 13.58 -18.19
CA ALA A 403 21.85 14.38 -18.91
C ALA A 403 22.36 15.43 -17.91
N VAL A 404 23.56 15.23 -17.38
CA VAL A 404 24.22 16.18 -16.49
C VAL A 404 25.46 16.68 -17.21
N HIS A 405 25.47 17.97 -17.53
CA HIS A 405 26.71 18.70 -17.78
C HIS A 405 27.63 18.55 -16.57
N SER A 406 28.91 18.32 -16.84
CA SER A 406 30.04 18.19 -15.91
C SER A 406 30.47 16.75 -15.54
N HIS A 407 31.78 16.60 -15.41
CA HIS A 407 32.63 15.45 -15.70
C HIS A 407 32.54 14.23 -14.74
N ILE A 408 31.39 13.97 -14.09
CA ILE A 408 31.22 12.87 -13.12
C ILE A 408 30.29 11.77 -13.66
N ASN A 409 30.44 11.37 -14.94
CA ASN A 409 29.47 10.47 -15.59
C ASN A 409 29.99 9.11 -16.08
N LEU A 410 31.24 8.76 -15.78
CA LEU A 410 31.70 7.36 -15.92
C LEU A 410 31.35 6.50 -14.69
N LEU A 411 31.26 7.08 -13.50
CA LEU A 411 30.95 6.34 -12.27
C LEU A 411 29.47 5.91 -12.15
N ILE A 412 28.49 6.68 -12.62
CA ILE A 412 27.06 6.30 -12.46
C ILE A 412 26.68 5.18 -13.44
N ILE A 413 27.22 5.20 -14.66
CA ILE A 413 27.05 4.12 -15.64
C ILE A 413 27.80 2.86 -15.19
N GLN A 414 28.99 3.02 -14.59
CA GLN A 414 29.68 1.91 -13.95
C GLN A 414 28.93 1.42 -12.71
N LEU A 415 28.36 2.25 -11.84
CA LEU A 415 27.58 1.78 -10.69
C LEU A 415 26.35 0.98 -11.11
N CYS A 416 25.63 1.40 -12.15
CA CYS A 416 24.48 0.65 -12.66
C CYS A 416 24.90 -0.68 -13.34
N LYS A 417 26.06 -0.74 -13.99
CA LYS A 417 26.62 -1.99 -14.57
C LYS A 417 27.34 -2.87 -13.54
N TRP A 418 27.97 -2.29 -12.53
CA TRP A 418 28.77 -2.95 -11.49
C TRP A 418 27.85 -3.52 -10.40
N GLN A 419 26.79 -2.80 -10.00
CA GLN A 419 25.73 -3.35 -9.15
C GLN A 419 25.01 -4.53 -9.82
N CYS A 420 24.78 -4.49 -11.14
CA CYS A 420 24.23 -5.63 -11.87
C CYS A 420 25.21 -6.82 -12.02
N SER A 421 26.51 -6.56 -12.12
CA SER A 421 27.53 -7.62 -12.20
C SER A 421 27.74 -8.35 -10.87
N VAL A 422 27.59 -7.66 -9.73
CA VAL A 422 27.72 -8.30 -8.40
C VAL A 422 26.53 -9.23 -8.10
N CYS A 423 25.30 -8.87 -8.49
CA CYS A 423 24.14 -9.77 -8.36
C CYS A 423 24.19 -10.98 -9.30
N GLY A 424 24.73 -10.82 -10.51
CA GLY A 424 24.92 -11.94 -11.45
C GLY A 424 26.01 -12.92 -11.02
N SER A 425 27.12 -12.42 -10.46
CA SER A 425 28.26 -13.25 -10.07
C SER A 425 28.04 -14.02 -8.76
N LEU A 426 27.23 -13.51 -7.81
CA LEU A 426 26.88 -14.25 -6.59
C LEU A 426 25.99 -15.48 -6.87
N ILE A 427 25.17 -15.45 -7.92
CA ILE A 427 24.35 -16.59 -8.34
C ILE A 427 25.20 -17.66 -9.06
N VAL A 428 26.29 -17.26 -9.72
CA VAL A 428 27.21 -18.18 -10.41
C VAL A 428 28.24 -18.79 -9.45
N TYR A 429 28.70 -18.05 -8.43
CA TYR A 429 29.70 -18.57 -7.49
C TYR A 429 29.14 -19.68 -6.58
N ASN A 430 27.84 -19.64 -6.24
CA ASN A 430 27.18 -20.71 -5.48
C ASN A 430 26.85 -21.97 -6.32
N ARG A 431 27.04 -21.95 -7.64
CA ARG A 431 26.91 -23.15 -8.51
C ARG A 431 28.22 -23.88 -8.76
N LEU A 432 29.35 -23.35 -8.31
CA LEU A 432 30.67 -23.99 -8.42
C LEU A 432 31.15 -24.59 -7.08
N LEU A 433 30.36 -24.46 -6.01
CA LEU A 433 30.66 -24.97 -4.66
C LEU A 433 29.58 -25.94 -4.11
N GLN A 434 28.68 -26.43 -4.96
CA GLN A 434 27.85 -27.63 -4.76
C GLN A 434 28.15 -28.58 -5.91
#